data_AF-B8CD35-F1
#
_entry.id   AF-B8CD35-F1
#
_cell.length_a   1.000
_cell.length_b   1.000
_cell.length_c   1.000
_cell.angle_alpha   90.00
_cell.angle_beta   90.00
_cell.angle_gamma   90.00
#
_symmetry.space_group_name_H-M   'P 1'
#
loop_
_entity.id
_entity.type
_entity.pdbx_description
1 polymer ?
#
loop_
_entity_poly.entity_id
_entity_poly.type
_entity_poly.pdbx_seq_one_letter_code
_entity_poly.pdbx_strand_id
1 'polypeptide(L)'
;MGNSPSNHVSLTLNESGTRIAAGSVITGSVRASIPTNTSTDVLVGTTLLFVGKEDVKVRYTRSNPFSLLSHIIRAVIPIGHSPQSSIQAGSYDIPFQYTIPEDIPSSFHHTGDGGYCSVRYKVKLQFKKGSDKEIPLDIIGKPPVGSPVSYLVQPETTKVTFFCCIPRGTMTMAANVSNTRVGIGQDMKIDLGAKNESSERIEFVSATLKESINWSSSGHHSHSKNQIVSKRFRITDAMKAKRKDSLREIKVEHQQSGVESRGFSDSVYREILDAVRDGANVVFLRIPSNVHNSYRGRLVTIEHYLSIKAKTPSCTKDPKIHVPLQIVSSSHPSITPTAPVTSVAAVPSAPLPGWDQSNVTTIPIVEATVIGPTIYGGDIVDGNGGVVSSYVVPSAPASPTEYTFQTLLGEIQSSLSVKMKLEDLLKVPQWKSIISALQPKEFVAILNTVMLDFDKVDVVNVLARNVNAFTCFYAVVVLRSVSNWLRIQIVQTMIPCIVDLRDSKSVLLNELSDWERISTEQDFEKALM
;
A
#
# COMPACT_ATOMS: atom_id res chain seq x y z
N MET A 1 30.12 -18.01 -45.19
CA MET A 1 29.44 -17.69 -43.91
C MET A 1 28.02 -18.21 -44.03
N GLY A 2 27.70 -19.33 -43.37
CA GLY A 2 26.37 -19.94 -43.46
C GLY A 2 25.43 -19.30 -42.44
N ASN A 3 24.30 -18.76 -42.89
CA ASN A 3 23.21 -18.35 -42.01
C ASN A 3 22.60 -19.61 -41.40
N SER A 4 23.00 -19.95 -40.18
CA SER A 4 22.32 -21.00 -39.42
C SER A 4 20.85 -20.61 -39.27
N PRO A 5 19.89 -21.48 -39.66
CA PRO A 5 18.47 -21.19 -39.51
C PRO A 5 18.17 -20.97 -38.03
N SER A 6 17.84 -19.73 -37.66
CA SER A 6 17.47 -19.38 -36.30
C SER A 6 16.00 -19.70 -36.08
N ASN A 7 15.71 -20.43 -34.99
CA ASN A 7 14.33 -20.62 -34.55
C ASN A 7 13.72 -19.26 -34.24
N HIS A 8 12.59 -18.96 -34.85
CA HIS A 8 11.89 -17.70 -34.61
C HIS A 8 10.79 -17.94 -33.59
N VAL A 9 11.04 -17.52 -32.35
CA VAL A 9 10.01 -17.48 -31.29
C VAL A 9 9.72 -16.02 -30.96
N SER A 10 8.45 -15.65 -31.03
CA SER A 10 7.95 -14.31 -30.70
C SER A 10 6.82 -14.39 -29.70
N LEU A 11 6.82 -13.45 -28.76
CA LEU A 11 5.77 -13.26 -27.77
C LEU A 11 4.93 -12.06 -28.20
N THR A 12 3.61 -12.20 -28.21
CA THR A 12 2.65 -11.13 -28.51
C THR A 12 1.62 -11.01 -27.40
N LEU A 13 1.19 -9.78 -27.11
CA LEU A 13 0.15 -9.47 -26.13
C LEU A 13 -0.93 -8.62 -26.79
N ASN A 14 -2.19 -8.95 -26.55
CA ASN A 14 -3.32 -8.22 -27.14
C ASN A 14 -3.43 -6.80 -26.56
N GLU A 15 -3.08 -6.63 -25.28
CA GLU A 15 -3.19 -5.37 -24.54
C GLU A 15 -1.92 -4.50 -24.63
N SER A 16 -1.00 -4.77 -25.56
CA SER A 16 0.29 -4.07 -25.63
C SER A 16 0.14 -2.54 -25.80
N GLY A 17 0.89 -1.78 -25.02
CA GLY A 17 0.87 -0.31 -25.05
C GLY A 17 -0.28 0.36 -24.28
N THR A 18 -1.16 -0.43 -23.65
CA THR A 18 -2.22 0.10 -22.78
C THR A 18 -1.84 0.02 -21.31
N ARG A 19 -2.45 0.87 -20.48
CA ARG A 19 -2.37 0.75 -19.03
C ARG A 19 -3.31 -0.35 -18.57
N ILE A 20 -2.79 -1.33 -17.85
CA ILE A 20 -3.54 -2.51 -17.42
C ILE A 20 -3.82 -2.41 -15.93
N ALA A 21 -5.08 -2.53 -15.52
CA ALA A 21 -5.41 -2.50 -14.10
C ALA A 21 -5.02 -3.83 -13.42
N ALA A 22 -4.49 -3.78 -12.20
CA ALA A 22 -4.34 -4.96 -11.35
C ALA A 22 -5.69 -5.66 -11.17
N GLY A 23 -5.71 -7.01 -11.17
CA GLY A 23 -6.94 -7.81 -11.25
C GLY A 23 -7.42 -8.09 -12.68
N SER A 24 -6.92 -7.38 -13.69
CA SER A 24 -7.33 -7.62 -15.08
C SER A 24 -6.75 -8.93 -15.61
N VAL A 25 -7.44 -9.49 -16.58
CA VAL A 25 -6.96 -10.62 -17.35
C VAL A 25 -6.17 -10.10 -18.55
N ILE A 26 -4.95 -10.60 -18.74
CA ILE A 26 -4.15 -10.35 -19.93
C ILE A 26 -4.19 -11.56 -20.85
N THR A 27 -4.18 -11.31 -22.16
CA THR A 27 -4.24 -12.35 -23.18
C THR A 27 -3.17 -12.13 -24.24
N GLY A 28 -2.62 -13.22 -24.75
CA GLY A 28 -1.61 -13.13 -25.78
C GLY A 28 -1.32 -14.47 -26.38
N SER A 29 -0.23 -14.52 -27.14
CA SER A 29 0.22 -15.78 -27.71
C SER A 29 1.73 -15.88 -27.86
N VAL A 30 2.22 -17.11 -27.81
CA VAL A 30 3.59 -17.47 -28.11
C VAL A 30 3.60 -18.09 -29.50
N ARG A 31 4.20 -17.38 -30.45
CA ARG A 31 4.37 -17.86 -31.83
C ARG A 31 5.75 -18.47 -31.99
N ALA A 32 5.80 -19.71 -32.48
CA ALA A 32 7.04 -20.42 -32.73
C ALA A 32 7.07 -20.98 -34.15
N SER A 33 8.15 -20.71 -34.89
CA SER A 33 8.43 -21.33 -36.18
C SER A 33 9.62 -22.27 -36.04
N ILE A 34 9.37 -23.58 -36.17
CA ILE A 34 10.35 -24.65 -36.03
C ILE A 34 10.70 -25.18 -37.44
N PRO A 35 11.94 -24.99 -37.92
CA PRO A 35 12.37 -25.51 -39.22
C PRO A 35 12.38 -27.06 -39.24
N THR A 36 12.21 -27.65 -40.42
CA THR A 36 12.19 -29.12 -40.64
C THR A 36 13.44 -29.85 -40.18
N ASN A 37 14.55 -29.15 -40.03
CA ASN A 37 15.87 -29.76 -39.79
C ASN A 37 16.43 -29.41 -38.40
N THR A 38 15.61 -28.86 -37.50
CA THR A 38 16.07 -28.38 -36.18
C THR A 38 15.51 -29.26 -35.06
N SER A 39 16.34 -29.56 -34.07
CA SER A 39 15.95 -30.34 -32.88
C SER A 39 14.74 -29.73 -32.18
N THR A 40 13.78 -30.57 -31.80
CA THR A 40 12.46 -30.21 -31.22
C THR A 40 12.53 -29.66 -29.79
N ASP A 41 13.75 -29.47 -29.25
CA ASP A 41 14.02 -29.10 -27.86
C ASP A 41 13.83 -27.59 -27.56
N VAL A 42 13.48 -26.77 -28.56
CA VAL A 42 13.44 -25.30 -28.43
C VAL A 42 12.37 -24.84 -27.44
N LEU A 43 11.19 -25.48 -27.46
CA LEU A 43 10.09 -25.16 -26.55
C LEU A 43 10.14 -26.00 -25.27
N VAL A 44 10.93 -27.08 -25.25
CA VAL A 44 11.05 -27.97 -24.09
C VAL A 44 11.73 -27.21 -22.94
N GLY A 45 10.97 -26.99 -21.86
CA GLY A 45 11.43 -26.21 -20.72
C GLY A 45 11.39 -24.69 -20.93
N THR A 46 10.68 -24.22 -21.95
CA THR A 46 10.30 -22.80 -22.01
C THR A 46 9.26 -22.53 -20.93
N THR A 47 9.40 -21.42 -20.21
CA THR A 47 8.46 -21.00 -19.17
C THR A 47 7.99 -19.60 -19.45
N LEU A 48 6.68 -19.40 -19.53
CA LEU A 48 6.08 -18.09 -19.60
C LEU A 48 5.86 -17.57 -18.17
N LEU A 49 6.32 -16.36 -17.89
CA LEU A 49 6.32 -15.78 -16.55
C LEU A 49 5.68 -14.39 -16.56
N PHE A 50 4.90 -14.08 -15.54
CA PHE A 50 4.58 -12.72 -15.14
C PHE A 50 5.55 -12.27 -14.06
N VAL A 51 6.30 -11.19 -14.31
CA VAL A 51 7.38 -10.73 -13.43
C VAL A 51 7.19 -9.27 -13.08
N GLY A 52 7.08 -8.98 -11.78
CA GLY A 52 7.12 -7.63 -11.22
C GLY A 52 8.35 -7.42 -10.36
N LYS A 53 9.04 -6.29 -10.52
CA LYS A 53 10.27 -5.98 -9.79
C LYS A 53 10.33 -4.52 -9.34
N GLU A 54 10.97 -4.30 -8.20
CA GLU A 54 11.62 -3.04 -7.87
C GLU A 54 12.99 -3.00 -8.57
N ASP A 55 13.27 -1.91 -9.27
CA ASP A 55 14.56 -1.61 -9.89
C ASP A 55 15.07 -0.28 -9.36
N VAL A 56 16.15 -0.36 -8.59
CA VAL A 56 16.75 0.77 -7.88
C VAL A 56 18.20 0.93 -8.29
N LYS A 57 18.58 2.19 -8.53
CA LYS A 57 19.95 2.61 -8.77
C LYS A 57 20.29 3.80 -7.89
N VAL A 58 21.39 3.70 -7.15
CA VAL A 58 21.93 4.77 -6.31
C VAL A 58 23.32 5.16 -6.83
N ARG A 59 23.55 6.46 -7.01
CA ARG A 59 24.83 7.04 -7.48
C ARG A 59 25.33 8.05 -6.45
N TYR A 60 26.50 7.80 -5.87
CA TYR A 60 27.24 8.76 -5.04
C TYR A 60 28.49 9.22 -5.78
N THR A 61 28.54 10.52 -6.12
CA THR A 61 29.67 11.19 -6.79
C THR A 61 30.36 10.29 -7.84
N ARG A 62 31.69 10.39 -8.06
CA ARG A 62 32.38 9.76 -9.20
C ARG A 62 32.48 8.21 -9.16
N SER A 63 31.82 7.55 -8.22
CA SER A 63 31.87 6.08 -8.09
C SER A 63 30.92 5.36 -9.05
N ASN A 64 31.14 4.07 -9.26
CA ASN A 64 30.23 3.21 -10.01
C ASN A 64 28.87 3.17 -9.32
N PRO A 65 27.76 3.31 -10.06
CA PRO A 65 26.43 3.30 -9.46
C PRO A 65 26.09 1.91 -8.92
N PHE A 66 25.50 1.87 -7.72
CA PHE A 66 24.97 0.65 -7.11
C PHE A 66 23.57 0.42 -7.66
N SER A 67 23.32 -0.77 -8.21
CA SER A 67 22.00 -1.16 -8.69
C SER A 67 21.56 -2.43 -8.00
N LEU A 68 20.31 -2.48 -7.57
CA LEU A 68 19.71 -3.64 -6.94
C LEU A 68 18.31 -3.87 -7.50
N LEU A 69 18.00 -5.14 -7.75
CA LEU A 69 16.70 -5.60 -8.20
C LEU A 69 16.07 -6.44 -7.10
N SER A 70 14.79 -6.20 -6.81
CA SER A 70 14.01 -7.00 -5.87
C SER A 70 12.74 -7.47 -6.56
N HIS A 71 12.43 -8.76 -6.46
CA HIS A 71 11.20 -9.31 -7.02
C HIS A 71 10.02 -8.96 -6.11
N ILE A 72 8.97 -8.39 -6.72
CA ILE A 72 7.65 -8.22 -6.10
C ILE A 72 6.83 -9.48 -6.34
N ILE A 73 6.82 -9.95 -7.60
CA ILE A 73 6.11 -11.16 -8.02
C ILE A 73 6.86 -11.86 -9.14
N ARG A 74 6.80 -13.20 -9.14
CA ARG A 74 7.24 -14.06 -10.24
C ARG A 74 6.28 -15.24 -10.33
N ALA A 75 5.29 -15.15 -11.19
CA ALA A 75 4.27 -16.17 -11.38
C ALA A 75 4.46 -16.88 -12.72
N VAL A 76 4.22 -18.20 -12.76
CA VAL A 76 4.18 -18.97 -14.01
C VAL A 76 2.83 -18.76 -14.67
N ILE A 77 2.84 -18.41 -15.96
CA ILE A 77 1.64 -18.36 -16.79
C ILE A 77 1.50 -19.72 -17.46
N PRO A 78 0.39 -20.45 -17.21
CA PRO A 78 0.13 -21.69 -17.91
C PRO A 78 0.05 -21.44 -19.42
N ILE A 79 0.96 -22.08 -20.15
CA ILE A 79 0.83 -22.28 -21.59
C ILE A 79 0.30 -23.70 -21.78
N GLY A 80 -0.68 -23.88 -22.66
CA GLY A 80 -1.20 -25.22 -22.94
C GLY A 80 -0.05 -26.13 -23.36
N HIS A 81 0.20 -27.20 -22.60
CA HIS A 81 1.22 -28.17 -22.96
C HIS A 81 0.65 -29.10 -24.01
N SER A 82 1.33 -29.24 -25.15
CA SER A 82 1.10 -30.40 -26.00
C SER A 82 1.55 -31.64 -25.21
N PRO A 83 0.69 -32.66 -25.01
CA PRO A 83 1.08 -33.89 -24.31
C PRO A 83 2.16 -34.69 -25.06
N GLN A 84 2.48 -34.32 -26.32
CA GLN A 84 3.53 -34.95 -27.09
C GLN A 84 4.90 -34.39 -26.71
N SER A 85 5.80 -35.28 -26.27
CA SER A 85 7.19 -35.01 -25.90
C SER A 85 8.06 -34.47 -27.05
N SER A 86 7.56 -34.49 -28.28
CA SER A 86 8.23 -33.93 -29.47
C SER A 86 7.27 -33.06 -30.26
N ILE A 87 7.59 -31.77 -30.39
CA ILE A 87 6.88 -30.83 -31.26
C ILE A 87 7.47 -30.96 -32.67
N GLN A 88 6.66 -31.29 -33.67
CA GLN A 88 7.11 -31.42 -35.06
C GLN A 88 7.57 -30.08 -35.64
N ALA A 89 8.20 -30.11 -36.81
CA ALA A 89 8.48 -28.89 -37.55
C ALA A 89 7.17 -28.25 -38.02
N GLY A 90 7.09 -26.92 -37.94
CA GLY A 90 5.86 -26.20 -38.25
C GLY A 90 5.80 -24.81 -37.63
N SER A 91 4.67 -24.15 -37.87
CA SER A 91 4.33 -22.88 -37.24
C SER A 91 3.26 -23.11 -36.18
N TYR A 92 3.52 -22.64 -34.97
CA TYR A 92 2.67 -22.80 -33.79
C TYR A 92 2.26 -21.42 -33.28
N ASP A 93 0.99 -21.29 -32.88
CA ASP A 93 0.47 -20.13 -32.17
C ASP A 93 -0.19 -20.63 -30.88
N ILE A 94 0.48 -20.41 -29.74
CA ILE A 94 0.08 -20.96 -28.43
C ILE A 94 -0.56 -19.83 -27.62
N PRO A 95 -1.90 -19.78 -27.49
CA PRO A 95 -2.56 -18.75 -26.72
C PRO A 95 -2.29 -18.93 -25.23
N PHE A 96 -2.28 -17.82 -24.50
CA PHE A 96 -2.25 -17.83 -23.03
C PHE A 96 -3.21 -16.78 -22.47
N GLN A 97 -3.64 -17.04 -21.24
CA GLN A 97 -4.46 -16.14 -20.44
C GLN A 97 -3.93 -16.12 -19.01
N TYR A 98 -3.85 -14.93 -18.41
CA TYR A 98 -3.39 -14.79 -17.03
C TYR A 98 -4.14 -13.67 -16.31
N THR A 99 -4.64 -13.95 -15.12
CA THR A 99 -5.23 -12.94 -14.24
C THR A 99 -4.14 -12.32 -13.39
N ILE A 100 -3.91 -11.02 -13.57
CA ILE A 100 -2.96 -10.26 -12.76
C ILE A 100 -3.50 -10.17 -11.33
N PRO A 101 -2.68 -10.42 -10.28
CA PRO A 101 -3.16 -10.27 -8.91
C PRO A 101 -3.64 -8.84 -8.62
N GLU A 102 -4.67 -8.71 -7.79
CA GLU A 102 -5.31 -7.41 -7.53
C GLU A 102 -4.46 -6.48 -6.65
N ASP A 103 -3.54 -7.05 -5.88
CA ASP A 103 -2.78 -6.40 -4.81
C ASP A 103 -1.36 -5.97 -5.22
N ILE A 104 -1.02 -6.05 -6.51
CA ILE A 104 0.25 -5.53 -6.99
C ILE A 104 0.22 -3.99 -7.07
N PRO A 105 1.34 -3.31 -6.75
CA PRO A 105 1.43 -1.86 -6.87
C PRO A 105 1.39 -1.39 -8.33
N SER A 106 1.10 -0.10 -8.51
CA SER A 106 1.22 0.54 -9.82
C SER A 106 2.68 0.58 -10.29
N SER A 107 2.87 0.45 -11.60
CA SER A 107 4.11 0.83 -12.26
C SER A 107 4.43 2.30 -11.99
N PHE A 108 5.70 2.60 -11.73
CA PHE A 108 6.18 3.97 -11.69
C PHE A 108 7.68 4.04 -11.98
N HIS A 109 8.15 5.25 -12.31
CA HIS A 109 9.56 5.55 -12.44
C HIS A 109 9.84 6.94 -11.87
N HIS A 110 10.79 7.02 -10.95
CA HIS A 110 11.25 8.27 -10.37
C HIS A 110 12.76 8.40 -10.53
N THR A 111 13.22 9.57 -10.97
CA THR A 111 14.64 9.93 -11.05
C THR A 111 14.89 11.13 -10.15
N GLY A 112 15.98 11.08 -9.38
CA GLY A 112 16.46 12.20 -8.56
C GLY A 112 17.99 12.33 -8.66
N ASP A 113 18.56 13.29 -7.94
CA ASP A 113 19.99 13.63 -8.03
C ASP A 113 20.92 12.45 -7.68
N GLY A 114 20.42 11.49 -6.89
CA GLY A 114 21.16 10.31 -6.45
C GLY A 114 20.85 9.02 -7.21
N GLY A 115 20.16 9.07 -8.36
CA GLY A 115 19.85 7.88 -9.17
C GLY A 115 18.35 7.74 -9.48
N TYR A 116 17.85 6.51 -9.52
CA TYR A 116 16.44 6.26 -9.84
C TYR A 116 15.87 5.10 -9.03
N CYS A 117 14.55 5.08 -8.91
CA CYS A 117 13.80 3.92 -8.46
C CYS A 117 12.59 3.69 -9.37
N SER A 118 12.16 2.45 -9.51
CA SER A 118 10.99 2.11 -10.31
C SER A 118 10.38 0.79 -9.89
N VAL A 119 9.07 0.67 -10.12
CA VAL A 119 8.35 -0.61 -10.12
C VAL A 119 7.99 -0.91 -11.57
N ARG A 120 8.40 -2.08 -12.05
CA ARG A 120 8.21 -2.50 -13.45
C ARG A 120 7.66 -3.91 -13.53
N TYR A 121 6.76 -4.10 -14.49
CA TYR A 121 6.16 -5.41 -14.81
C TYR A 121 6.49 -5.82 -16.23
N LYS A 122 6.56 -7.12 -16.45
CA LYS A 122 6.72 -7.71 -17.79
C LYS A 122 6.17 -9.12 -17.86
N VAL A 123 5.69 -9.49 -19.05
CA VAL A 123 5.55 -10.90 -19.44
C VAL A 123 6.88 -11.35 -20.03
N LYS A 124 7.44 -12.44 -19.51
CA LYS A 124 8.75 -12.96 -19.89
C LYS A 124 8.63 -14.40 -20.35
N LEU A 125 8.99 -14.66 -21.60
CA LEU A 125 9.20 -16.00 -22.13
C LEU A 125 10.66 -16.38 -21.89
N GLN A 126 10.89 -17.26 -20.92
CA GLN A 126 12.22 -17.71 -20.51
C GLN A 126 12.58 -19.01 -21.22
N PHE A 127 13.74 -19.05 -21.88
CA PHE A 127 14.24 -20.24 -22.56
C PHE A 127 15.35 -20.90 -21.75
N LYS A 128 15.47 -22.23 -21.81
CA LYS A 128 16.64 -22.95 -21.28
C LYS A 128 17.92 -22.60 -22.05
N LYS A 129 17.79 -22.40 -23.37
CA LYS A 129 18.88 -22.05 -24.27
C LYS A 129 18.40 -20.93 -25.19
N GLY A 130 19.14 -19.83 -25.24
CA GLY A 130 18.81 -18.65 -26.05
C GLY A 130 18.51 -17.42 -25.23
N SER A 131 18.11 -16.34 -25.90
CA SER A 131 17.76 -15.06 -25.26
C SER A 131 16.28 -15.01 -24.94
N ASP A 132 15.97 -14.63 -23.71
CA ASP A 132 14.60 -14.41 -23.26
C ASP A 132 13.87 -13.36 -24.10
N LYS A 133 12.55 -13.50 -24.23
CA LYS A 133 11.68 -12.49 -24.83
C LYS A 133 10.82 -11.85 -23.75
N GLU A 134 10.67 -10.54 -23.81
CA GLU A 134 10.00 -9.77 -22.76
C GLU A 134 9.08 -8.71 -23.37
N ILE A 135 7.88 -8.56 -22.79
CA ILE A 135 6.94 -7.48 -23.09
C ILE A 135 6.74 -6.66 -21.82
N PRO A 136 7.12 -5.37 -21.79
CA PRO A 136 6.89 -4.52 -20.63
C PRO A 136 5.39 -4.20 -20.46
N LEU A 137 4.94 -4.07 -19.22
CA LEU A 137 3.57 -3.72 -18.86
C LEU A 137 3.54 -2.47 -17.97
N ASP A 138 2.60 -1.57 -18.24
CA ASP A 138 2.29 -0.42 -17.37
C ASP A 138 1.06 -0.78 -16.52
N ILE A 139 1.29 -1.15 -15.25
CA ILE A 139 0.22 -1.59 -14.35
C ILE A 139 -0.33 -0.41 -13.56
N ILE A 140 -1.65 -0.30 -13.47
CA ILE A 140 -2.33 0.56 -12.50
C ILE A 140 -2.84 -0.34 -11.36
N GLY A 141 -2.29 -0.18 -10.16
CA GLY A 141 -2.75 -0.90 -8.97
C GLY A 141 -4.23 -0.63 -8.69
N LYS A 142 -4.95 -1.64 -8.20
CA LYS A 142 -6.37 -1.50 -7.87
C LYS A 142 -6.49 -0.61 -6.63
N PRO A 143 -7.36 0.42 -6.61
CA PRO A 143 -7.56 1.19 -5.39
C PRO A 143 -8.12 0.28 -4.29
N PRO A 144 -7.68 0.45 -3.03
CA PRO A 144 -8.24 -0.30 -1.92
C PRO A 144 -9.76 -0.10 -1.85
N VAL A 145 -10.51 -1.20 -1.74
CA VAL A 145 -11.95 -1.14 -1.52
C VAL A 145 -12.18 -0.76 -0.05
N GLY A 146 -12.61 0.47 0.21
CA GLY A 146 -12.85 0.94 1.57
C GLY A 146 -13.62 2.25 1.62
N SER A 147 -14.27 2.49 2.76
CA SER A 147 -14.84 3.78 3.10
C SER A 147 -13.73 4.83 3.27
N PRO A 148 -14.04 6.12 3.08
CA PRO A 148 -13.14 7.21 3.43
C PRO A 148 -12.57 7.04 4.84
N VAL A 149 -11.26 7.28 4.98
CA VAL A 149 -10.56 7.16 6.27
C VAL A 149 -10.34 8.54 6.85
N SER A 150 -11.30 9.02 7.64
CA SER A 150 -11.22 10.36 8.25
C SER A 150 -10.13 10.38 9.33
N TYR A 151 -9.36 11.47 9.40
CA TYR A 151 -8.38 11.67 10.46
C TYR A 151 -8.55 13.03 11.11
N LEU A 152 -8.91 12.98 12.39
CA LEU A 152 -9.02 14.13 13.26
C LEU A 152 -7.71 14.29 14.05
N VAL A 153 -6.92 15.29 13.66
CA VAL A 153 -5.62 15.59 14.27
C VAL A 153 -5.83 16.11 15.68
N GLN A 154 -5.09 15.55 16.64
CA GLN A 154 -5.06 16.08 18.00
C GLN A 154 -4.60 17.55 17.99
N PRO A 155 -5.21 18.43 18.79
CA PRO A 155 -4.82 19.83 18.78
C PRO A 155 -3.39 19.96 19.32
N GLU A 156 -2.50 20.49 18.49
CA GLU A 156 -1.09 20.65 18.80
C GLU A 156 -0.82 22.10 19.20
N THR A 157 -0.37 22.31 20.43
CA THR A 157 0.02 23.63 20.93
C THR A 157 1.51 23.88 20.77
N THR A 158 1.86 24.88 19.98
CA THR A 158 3.24 25.34 19.79
C THR A 158 3.50 26.60 20.61
N LYS A 159 4.56 26.58 21.43
CA LYS A 159 5.10 27.81 22.04
C LYS A 159 5.70 28.69 20.96
N VAL A 160 5.21 29.92 20.86
CA VAL A 160 5.69 30.91 19.91
C VAL A 160 6.80 31.73 20.57
N THR A 161 8.00 31.71 19.99
CA THR A 161 9.14 32.49 20.48
C THR A 161 9.71 33.39 19.39
N PHE A 162 10.14 34.58 19.78
CA PHE A 162 10.86 35.53 18.94
C PHE A 162 12.37 35.45 19.25
N PHE A 163 13.22 35.42 18.22
CA PHE A 163 14.68 35.22 18.34
C PHE A 163 15.01 34.09 19.33
N CYS A 164 14.54 32.88 19.05
CA CYS A 164 14.65 31.64 19.85
C CYS A 164 13.96 31.62 21.22
N CYS A 165 13.99 32.73 21.95
CA CYS A 165 14.00 32.65 23.40
C CYS A 165 13.05 33.62 24.10
N ILE A 166 12.46 34.59 23.37
CA ILE A 166 11.49 35.53 23.93
C ILE A 166 10.08 34.95 23.74
N PRO A 167 9.40 34.47 24.79
CA PRO A 167 8.07 33.89 24.66
C PRO A 167 7.06 34.96 24.24
N ARG A 168 6.30 34.66 23.19
CA ARG A 168 5.25 35.54 22.65
C ARG A 168 3.83 35.03 22.92
N GLY A 169 3.71 33.83 23.46
CA GLY A 169 2.46 33.13 23.74
C GLY A 169 2.43 31.75 23.09
N THR A 170 1.24 31.27 22.79
CA THR A 170 1.02 29.93 22.20
C THR A 170 0.09 30.01 20.99
N MET A 171 0.22 29.05 20.09
CA MET A 171 -0.74 28.82 19.02
C MET A 171 -1.13 27.36 19.05
N THR A 172 -2.43 27.07 19.01
CA THR A 172 -2.97 25.71 19.00
C THR A 172 -3.69 25.45 17.69
N MET A 173 -3.38 24.34 17.04
CA MET A 173 -3.96 23.97 15.75
C MET A 173 -4.47 22.53 15.78
N ALA A 174 -5.67 22.30 15.24
CA ALA A 174 -6.21 20.99 14.94
C ALA A 174 -6.77 20.98 13.52
N ALA A 175 -6.85 19.81 12.91
CA ALA A 175 -7.45 19.67 11.60
C ALA A 175 -8.27 18.39 11.52
N ASN A 176 -9.29 18.39 10.67
CA ASN A 176 -9.95 17.17 10.24
C ASN A 176 -9.70 17.00 8.74
N VAL A 177 -9.14 15.85 8.38
CA VAL A 177 -9.01 15.42 7.00
C VAL A 177 -10.07 14.36 6.76
N SER A 178 -11.11 14.74 6.02
CA SER A 178 -12.27 13.89 5.73
C SER A 178 -11.92 12.51 5.17
N ASN A 179 -10.85 12.44 4.37
CA ASN A 179 -10.32 11.22 3.83
C ASN A 179 -8.81 11.30 3.68
N THR A 180 -8.09 10.43 4.37
CA THR A 180 -6.63 10.29 4.28
C THR A 180 -6.18 9.27 3.23
N ARG A 181 -7.11 8.48 2.67
CA ARG A 181 -6.89 7.54 1.57
C ARG A 181 -7.53 8.09 0.30
N VAL A 182 -6.77 8.87 -0.48
CA VAL A 182 -7.30 9.69 -1.58
C VAL A 182 -6.78 9.19 -2.93
N GLY A 183 -7.68 9.02 -3.88
CA GLY A 183 -7.33 8.65 -5.25
C GLY A 183 -6.67 9.80 -6.02
N ILE A 184 -5.79 9.46 -6.96
CA ILE A 184 -5.28 10.41 -7.96
C ILE A 184 -6.46 11.08 -8.66
N GLY A 185 -6.41 12.42 -8.78
CA GLY A 185 -7.51 13.18 -9.34
C GLY A 185 -8.78 13.17 -8.49
N GLN A 186 -8.69 12.99 -7.17
CA GLN A 186 -9.79 13.29 -6.25
C GLN A 186 -9.50 14.56 -5.46
N ASP A 187 -10.55 15.12 -4.84
CA ASP A 187 -10.43 16.26 -3.94
C ASP A 187 -10.39 15.80 -2.48
N MET A 188 -9.42 16.29 -1.74
CA MET A 188 -9.29 16.08 -0.30
C MET A 188 -9.81 17.31 0.44
N LYS A 189 -10.88 17.16 1.23
CA LYS A 189 -11.42 18.21 2.09
C LYS A 189 -10.67 18.23 3.43
N ILE A 190 -10.21 19.43 3.81
CA ILE A 190 -9.48 19.70 5.04
C ILE A 190 -10.18 20.83 5.80
N ASP A 191 -10.63 20.54 7.00
CA ASP A 191 -11.18 21.49 7.97
C ASP A 191 -10.07 21.88 8.97
N LEU A 192 -9.91 23.17 9.27
CA LEU A 192 -8.88 23.70 10.17
C LEU A 192 -9.50 24.50 11.32
N GLY A 193 -9.15 24.11 12.55
CA GLY A 193 -9.34 24.93 13.75
C GLY A 193 -7.98 25.43 14.22
N ALA A 194 -7.84 26.74 14.41
CA ALA A 194 -6.64 27.28 15.02
C ALA A 194 -6.96 28.47 15.91
N LYS A 195 -6.29 28.52 17.06
CA LYS A 195 -6.40 29.57 18.05
C LYS A 195 -5.03 30.18 18.30
N ASN A 196 -4.94 31.50 18.12
CA ASN A 196 -3.71 32.27 18.37
C ASN A 196 -3.81 32.98 19.72
N GLU A 197 -3.10 32.45 20.70
CA GLU A 197 -2.95 33.02 22.05
C GLU A 197 -1.54 33.62 22.20
N SER A 198 -1.05 34.24 21.12
CA SER A 198 0.23 34.92 21.07
C SER A 198 0.08 36.36 20.58
N SER A 199 1.11 37.15 20.88
CA SER A 199 1.24 38.52 20.38
C SER A 199 1.79 38.58 18.94
N GLU A 200 2.17 37.44 18.36
CA GLU A 200 2.66 37.36 16.99
C GLU A 200 1.51 37.15 16.01
N ARG A 201 1.57 37.86 14.88
CA ARG A 201 0.59 37.70 13.81
C ARG A 201 0.91 36.48 12.96
N ILE A 202 -0.13 35.83 12.45
CA ILE A 202 0.00 34.81 11.41
C ILE A 202 -0.07 35.52 10.05
N GLU A 203 0.92 35.31 9.20
CA GLU A 203 0.97 35.87 7.84
C GLU A 203 0.03 35.12 6.90
N PHE A 204 0.06 33.78 6.95
CA PHE A 204 -0.87 32.90 6.27
C PHE A 204 -0.85 31.51 6.92
N VAL A 205 -1.92 30.75 6.73
CA VAL A 205 -1.93 29.31 7.00
C VAL A 205 -2.08 28.57 5.68
N SER A 206 -1.27 27.54 5.45
CA SER A 206 -1.39 26.71 4.25
C SER A 206 -1.40 25.22 4.55
N ALA A 207 -2.21 24.50 3.80
CA ALA A 207 -2.17 23.04 3.68
C ALA A 207 -1.35 22.67 2.44
N THR A 208 -0.34 21.84 2.61
CA THR A 208 0.58 21.44 1.54
C THR A 208 0.73 19.92 1.50
N LEU A 209 0.34 19.31 0.38
CA LEU A 209 0.62 17.89 0.11
C LEU A 209 2.10 17.74 -0.24
N LYS A 210 2.78 16.85 0.47
CA LYS A 210 4.18 16.52 0.23
C LYS A 210 4.32 15.02 -0.01
N GLU A 211 5.27 14.69 -0.89
CA GLU A 211 5.68 13.34 -1.22
C GLU A 211 7.14 13.17 -0.78
N SER A 212 7.43 12.04 -0.16
CA SER A 212 8.78 11.61 0.20
C SER A 212 9.03 10.24 -0.41
N ILE A 213 9.98 10.17 -1.34
CA ILE A 213 10.41 8.94 -1.99
C ILE A 213 11.77 8.58 -1.43
N ASN A 214 11.89 7.44 -0.79
CA ASN A 214 13.14 6.90 -0.27
C ASN A 214 13.45 5.60 -1.02
N TRP A 215 14.68 5.42 -1.47
CA TRP A 215 15.11 4.16 -2.07
C TRP A 215 16.53 3.79 -1.66
N SER A 216 16.79 2.49 -1.61
CA SER A 216 18.09 1.98 -1.16
C SER A 216 18.58 0.78 -1.98
N SER A 217 19.90 0.64 -2.03
CA SER A 217 20.60 -0.45 -2.73
C SER A 217 21.91 -0.72 -1.99
N SER A 218 22.15 -1.93 -1.51
CA SER A 218 23.45 -2.34 -0.93
C SER A 218 23.99 -1.41 0.16
N GLY A 219 23.14 -0.98 1.11
CA GLY A 219 23.52 -0.05 2.20
C GLY A 219 23.57 1.43 1.82
N HIS A 220 23.40 1.74 0.53
CA HIS A 220 23.32 3.10 0.00
C HIS A 220 21.86 3.55 -0.09
N HIS A 221 21.59 4.82 0.21
CA HIS A 221 20.22 5.36 0.21
C HIS A 221 20.14 6.71 -0.51
N SER A 222 19.05 6.93 -1.22
CA SER A 222 18.72 8.23 -1.77
C SER A 222 17.29 8.57 -1.42
N HIS A 223 16.99 9.87 -1.43
CA HIS A 223 15.66 10.35 -1.12
C HIS A 223 15.33 11.57 -1.98
N SER A 224 14.04 11.74 -2.23
CA SER A 224 13.48 12.89 -2.93
C SER A 224 12.28 13.40 -2.13
N LYS A 225 12.14 14.72 -2.06
CA LYS A 225 11.03 15.38 -1.35
C LYS A 225 10.37 16.39 -2.28
N ASN A 226 9.14 16.11 -2.65
CA ASN A 226 8.38 16.95 -3.57
C ASN A 226 7.25 17.65 -2.84
N GLN A 227 7.05 18.93 -3.17
CA GLN A 227 5.82 19.64 -2.83
C GLN A 227 4.88 19.50 -4.02
N ILE A 228 3.77 18.79 -3.82
CA ILE A 228 2.86 18.40 -4.90
C ILE A 228 1.82 19.50 -5.16
N VAL A 229 1.12 19.93 -4.11
CA VAL A 229 0.09 20.97 -4.20
C VAL A 229 -0.02 21.72 -2.87
N SER A 230 -0.37 23.00 -2.92
CA SER A 230 -0.57 23.83 -1.72
C SER A 230 -1.79 24.73 -1.87
N LYS A 231 -2.56 24.89 -0.79
CA LYS A 231 -3.68 25.83 -0.69
C LYS A 231 -3.57 26.60 0.61
N ARG A 232 -4.01 27.86 0.58
CA ARG A 232 -4.06 28.74 1.75
C ARG A 232 -5.47 28.73 2.34
N PHE A 233 -5.53 28.71 3.66
CA PHE A 233 -6.75 28.95 4.42
C PHE A 233 -7.02 30.45 4.54
N ARG A 234 -8.26 30.80 4.89
CA ARG A 234 -8.59 32.17 5.29
C ARG A 234 -8.13 32.39 6.74
N ILE A 235 -7.68 33.60 7.06
CA ILE A 235 -7.35 33.97 8.44
C ILE A 235 -8.65 34.36 9.14
N THR A 236 -9.00 33.63 10.20
CA THR A 236 -10.20 33.90 11.03
C THR A 236 -9.85 34.83 12.20
N ASP A 237 -10.87 35.33 12.91
CA ASP A 237 -10.65 36.19 14.09
C ASP A 237 -9.89 35.48 15.21
N ALA A 238 -10.12 34.18 15.41
CA ALA A 238 -9.39 33.35 16.38
C ALA A 238 -7.89 33.23 16.06
N MET A 239 -7.47 33.48 14.82
CA MET A 239 -6.07 33.41 14.37
C MET A 239 -5.33 34.75 14.47
N LYS A 240 -6.04 35.85 14.75
CA LYS A 240 -5.43 37.18 14.89
C LYS A 240 -4.55 37.25 16.14
N ALA A 241 -3.49 38.04 16.06
CA ALA A 241 -2.62 38.29 17.20
C ALA A 241 -3.41 38.92 18.36
N LYS A 242 -3.16 38.45 19.58
CA LYS A 242 -3.77 39.01 20.80
C LYS A 242 -2.97 40.22 21.27
N ARG A 243 -3.69 41.21 21.81
CA ARG A 243 -3.08 42.34 22.51
C ARG A 243 -2.47 41.84 23.82
N LYS A 244 -1.45 42.55 24.29
CA LYS A 244 -0.73 42.21 25.53
C LYS A 244 -1.65 42.17 26.75
N ASP A 245 -2.67 43.01 26.80
CA ASP A 245 -3.63 43.05 27.91
C ASP A 245 -4.54 41.81 27.93
N SER A 246 -5.05 41.40 26.77
CA SER A 246 -5.80 40.14 26.66
C SER A 246 -4.98 38.91 27.05
N LEU A 247 -3.67 38.92 26.76
CA LEU A 247 -2.77 37.84 27.19
C LEU A 247 -2.55 37.83 28.71
N ARG A 248 -2.69 38.98 29.40
CA ARG A 248 -2.63 39.04 30.86
C ARG A 248 -3.92 38.49 31.48
N GLU A 249 -5.07 38.83 30.91
CA GLU A 249 -6.37 38.31 31.34
C GLU A 249 -6.43 36.79 31.27
N ILE A 250 -6.02 36.20 30.14
CA ILE A 250 -5.97 34.73 29.96
C ILE A 250 -5.07 34.07 31.03
N LYS A 251 -3.94 34.70 31.36
CA LYS A 251 -3.04 34.18 32.40
C LYS A 251 -3.66 34.23 33.79
N VAL A 252 -4.38 35.31 34.11
CA VAL A 252 -5.08 35.46 35.39
C VAL A 252 -6.21 34.43 35.50
N GLU A 253 -6.97 34.23 34.42
CA GLU A 253 -8.03 33.23 34.36
C GLU A 253 -7.48 31.81 34.56
N HIS A 254 -6.36 31.48 33.91
CA HIS A 254 -5.68 30.19 34.11
C HIS A 254 -5.19 30.00 35.55
N GLN A 255 -4.60 31.04 36.17
CA GLN A 255 -4.17 30.97 37.57
C GLN A 255 -5.35 30.82 38.55
N GLN A 256 -6.46 31.53 38.31
CA GLN A 256 -7.65 31.46 39.17
C GLN A 256 -8.38 30.13 39.05
N SER A 257 -8.35 29.49 37.89
CA SER A 257 -9.02 28.20 37.69
C SER A 257 -8.44 27.07 38.55
N GLY A 258 -7.26 27.24 39.15
CA GLY A 258 -6.62 26.21 39.99
C GLY A 258 -6.22 24.94 39.24
N VAL A 259 -6.44 24.89 37.92
CA VAL A 259 -6.10 23.76 37.04
C VAL A 259 -4.64 23.88 36.59
N GLU A 260 -3.70 24.02 37.54
CA GLU A 260 -2.29 24.21 37.19
C GLU A 260 -1.52 22.92 36.89
N SER A 261 -2.12 21.72 36.98
CA SER A 261 -1.30 20.49 37.10
C SER A 261 -1.57 19.31 36.16
N ARG A 262 -2.56 19.34 35.24
CA ARG A 262 -2.81 18.15 34.37
C ARG A 262 -2.99 18.37 32.87
N GLY A 263 -2.68 19.55 32.35
CA GLY A 263 -2.73 19.81 30.92
C GLY A 263 -3.81 20.82 30.58
N PHE A 264 -3.75 21.31 29.35
CA PHE A 264 -4.61 22.34 28.76
C PHE A 264 -6.07 22.31 29.22
N SER A 265 -6.67 23.50 29.35
CA SER A 265 -8.09 23.62 29.68
C SER A 265 -8.94 22.95 28.60
N ASP A 266 -9.74 21.95 28.98
CA ASP A 266 -10.71 21.25 28.12
C ASP A 266 -11.55 22.19 27.25
N SER A 267 -11.78 23.43 27.72
CA SER A 267 -12.48 24.48 26.98
C SER A 267 -11.81 24.85 25.66
N VAL A 268 -10.48 25.01 25.62
CA VAL A 268 -9.74 25.37 24.39
C VAL A 268 -9.80 24.23 23.38
N TYR A 269 -9.71 22.99 23.84
CA TYR A 269 -9.81 21.83 22.96
C TYR A 269 -11.21 21.68 22.37
N ARG A 270 -12.25 21.87 23.19
CA ARG A 270 -13.65 21.85 22.72
C ARG A 270 -13.91 22.98 21.72
N GLU A 271 -13.47 24.20 22.00
CA GLU A 271 -13.61 25.33 21.06
C GLU A 271 -12.94 25.04 19.71
N ILE A 272 -11.73 24.48 19.72
CA ILE A 272 -11.02 24.13 18.48
C ILE A 272 -11.70 22.96 17.76
N LEU A 273 -12.20 21.97 18.50
CA LEU A 273 -12.97 20.86 17.96
C LEU A 273 -14.24 21.33 17.27
N ASP A 274 -14.98 22.21 17.91
CA ASP A 274 -16.22 22.77 17.37
C ASP A 274 -15.90 23.56 16.10
N ALA A 275 -14.85 24.39 16.10
CA ALA A 275 -14.40 25.10 14.90
C ALA A 275 -14.01 24.16 13.73
N VAL A 276 -13.42 23.00 14.03
CA VAL A 276 -13.10 21.96 13.02
C VAL A 276 -14.37 21.27 12.52
N ARG A 277 -15.29 20.92 13.43
CA ARG A 277 -16.54 20.20 13.11
C ARG A 277 -17.53 21.06 12.33
N ASP A 278 -17.62 22.34 12.67
CA ASP A 278 -18.46 23.33 11.99
C ASP A 278 -17.95 23.65 10.58
N GLY A 279 -16.72 23.28 10.25
CA GLY A 279 -16.13 23.51 8.93
C GLY A 279 -15.95 24.99 8.61
N ALA A 280 -15.76 25.83 9.63
CA ALA A 280 -15.66 27.29 9.48
C ALA A 280 -14.48 27.74 8.59
N ASN A 281 -13.43 26.92 8.48
CA ASN A 281 -12.26 27.18 7.64
C ASN A 281 -11.84 25.94 6.85
N VAL A 282 -12.35 25.83 5.63
CA VAL A 282 -12.18 24.67 4.74
C VAL A 282 -11.32 25.00 3.53
N VAL A 283 -10.50 24.03 3.12
CA VAL A 283 -9.89 24.01 1.79
C VAL A 283 -10.06 22.63 1.14
N PHE A 284 -10.08 22.63 -0.20
CA PHE A 284 -10.05 21.42 -1.00
C PHE A 284 -8.72 21.34 -1.77
N LEU A 285 -8.04 20.20 -1.65
CA LEU A 285 -6.82 19.89 -2.39
C LEU A 285 -7.09 18.82 -3.44
N ARG A 286 -7.05 19.20 -4.71
CA ARG A 286 -7.09 18.27 -5.84
C ARG A 286 -5.75 17.53 -5.96
N ILE A 287 -5.78 16.20 -5.94
CA ILE A 287 -4.59 15.37 -6.13
C ILE A 287 -4.19 15.38 -7.62
N PRO A 288 -2.99 15.89 -7.99
CA PRO A 288 -2.55 15.93 -9.40
C PRO A 288 -2.36 14.54 -10.01
N SER A 289 -2.46 14.42 -11.34
CA SER A 289 -2.33 13.14 -12.05
C SER A 289 -0.90 12.59 -12.12
N ASN A 290 0.10 13.40 -11.81
CA ASN A 290 1.52 13.05 -11.87
C ASN A 290 2.12 12.66 -10.50
N VAL A 291 1.31 12.59 -9.44
CA VAL A 291 1.75 12.08 -8.15
C VAL A 291 1.90 10.57 -8.21
N HIS A 292 2.83 10.01 -7.44
CA HIS A 292 2.96 8.56 -7.32
C HIS A 292 1.93 8.01 -6.32
N ASN A 293 1.63 6.72 -6.44
CA ASN A 293 0.89 6.03 -5.39
C ASN A 293 1.77 5.88 -4.14
N SER A 294 1.17 5.95 -2.96
CA SER A 294 1.84 5.50 -1.74
C SER A 294 2.22 4.03 -1.88
N TYR A 295 3.47 3.70 -1.56
CA TYR A 295 4.04 2.38 -1.78
C TYR A 295 5.10 2.08 -0.72
N ARG A 296 5.16 0.84 -0.26
CA ARG A 296 6.24 0.38 0.61
C ARG A 296 6.66 -1.02 0.19
N GLY A 297 7.74 -1.09 -0.57
CA GLY A 297 8.40 -2.32 -0.96
C GLY A 297 9.66 -2.57 -0.14
N ARG A 298 10.54 -3.44 -0.65
CA ARG A 298 11.80 -3.78 0.01
C ARG A 298 12.87 -2.73 -0.25
N LEU A 299 12.88 -2.18 -1.47
CA LEU A 299 13.90 -1.23 -1.90
C LEU A 299 13.38 0.20 -1.98
N VAL A 300 12.07 0.39 -2.14
CA VAL A 300 11.44 1.71 -2.33
C VAL A 300 10.31 1.95 -1.35
N THR A 301 10.28 3.15 -0.78
CA THR A 301 9.17 3.66 0.03
C THR A 301 8.73 5.02 -0.51
N ILE A 302 7.45 5.15 -0.83
CA ILE A 302 6.78 6.38 -1.22
C ILE A 302 5.75 6.73 -0.16
N GLU A 303 5.99 7.81 0.56
CA GLU A 303 5.13 8.30 1.63
C GLU A 303 4.55 9.66 1.27
N HIS A 304 3.29 9.87 1.64
CA HIS A 304 2.62 11.14 1.48
C HIS A 304 2.19 11.66 2.83
N TYR A 305 2.26 12.99 2.98
CA TYR A 305 1.70 13.64 4.15
C TYR A 305 1.21 15.04 3.81
N LEU A 306 0.16 15.45 4.49
CA LEU A 306 -0.28 16.83 4.55
C LEU A 306 0.57 17.57 5.59
N SER A 307 1.12 18.71 5.19
CA SER A 307 1.75 19.66 6.10
C SER A 307 0.86 20.88 6.21
N ILE A 308 0.24 21.10 7.36
CA ILE A 308 -0.51 22.33 7.64
C ILE A 308 0.40 23.23 8.48
N LYS A 309 0.72 24.43 7.97
CA LYS A 309 1.71 25.32 8.55
C LYS A 309 1.15 26.73 8.71
N ALA A 310 1.21 27.28 9.92
CA ALA A 310 0.95 28.70 10.17
C ALA A 310 2.26 29.48 10.03
N LYS A 311 2.38 30.28 8.96
CA LYS A 311 3.55 31.12 8.73
C LYS A 311 3.50 32.32 9.66
N THR A 312 4.56 32.50 10.43
CA THR A 312 4.83 33.66 11.27
C THR A 312 5.93 34.54 10.63
N PRO A 313 6.05 35.81 11.04
CA PRO A 313 7.13 36.70 10.61
C PRO A 313 8.53 36.12 10.83
N SER A 314 9.53 36.71 10.19
CA SER A 314 10.94 36.32 10.35
C SER A 314 11.33 36.22 11.83
N CYS A 315 12.23 35.28 12.15
CA CYS A 315 12.73 34.99 13.50
C CYS A 315 11.68 34.47 14.51
N THR A 316 10.50 34.07 14.04
CA THR A 316 9.47 33.40 14.84
C THR A 316 9.29 31.95 14.38
N LYS A 317 9.05 31.04 15.34
CA LYS A 317 8.79 29.63 15.05
C LYS A 317 7.41 29.47 14.42
N ASP A 318 7.35 28.84 13.25
CA ASP A 318 6.10 28.51 12.56
C ASP A 318 5.46 27.25 13.18
N PRO A 319 4.24 27.32 13.74
CA PRO A 319 3.49 26.13 14.14
C PRO A 319 3.15 25.26 12.92
N LYS A 320 3.17 23.94 13.12
CA LYS A 320 3.01 22.98 12.02
C LYS A 320 2.47 21.66 12.53
N ILE A 321 1.46 21.13 11.84
CA ILE A 321 0.94 19.77 12.05
C ILE A 321 1.14 18.92 10.80
N HIS A 322 1.28 17.61 11.00
CA HIS A 322 1.48 16.63 9.94
C HIS A 322 0.37 15.58 9.96
N VAL A 323 -0.23 15.31 8.80
CA VAL A 323 -1.22 14.24 8.62
C VAL A 323 -0.69 13.23 7.63
N PRO A 324 -0.50 11.95 8.00
CA PRO A 324 -0.13 10.92 7.03
C PRO A 324 -1.25 10.73 6.00
N LEU A 325 -0.87 10.47 4.74
CA LEU A 325 -1.80 10.23 3.65
C LEU A 325 -1.42 8.98 2.85
N GLN A 326 -2.43 8.28 2.35
CA GLN A 326 -2.29 7.22 1.36
C GLN A 326 -2.84 7.72 0.03
N ILE A 327 -1.96 7.92 -0.95
CA ILE A 327 -2.36 8.21 -2.31
C ILE A 327 -2.54 6.90 -3.05
N VAL A 328 -3.71 6.68 -3.62
CA VAL A 328 -4.07 5.43 -4.33
C VAL A 328 -4.38 5.74 -5.79
N SER A 329 -4.37 4.70 -6.63
CA SER A 329 -4.78 4.84 -8.03
C SER A 329 -6.17 5.46 -8.11
N SER A 330 -6.43 6.24 -9.16
CA SER A 330 -7.77 6.73 -9.41
C SER A 330 -8.72 5.54 -9.57
N SER A 331 -9.80 5.50 -8.79
CA SER A 331 -10.99 4.74 -9.12
C SER A 331 -11.60 5.40 -10.36
N HIS A 332 -11.02 5.17 -11.54
CA HIS A 332 -11.61 5.74 -12.74
C HIS A 332 -13.03 5.19 -12.85
N PRO A 333 -14.03 6.05 -13.16
CA PRO A 333 -15.40 5.59 -13.36
C PRO A 333 -15.31 4.50 -14.41
N SER A 334 -15.73 3.30 -14.02
CA SER A 334 -15.90 2.11 -14.85
C SER A 334 -15.82 2.48 -16.32
N ILE A 335 -14.67 2.19 -16.96
CA ILE A 335 -14.64 2.07 -18.42
C ILE A 335 -15.79 1.12 -18.67
N THR A 336 -16.91 1.65 -19.16
CA THR A 336 -18.10 0.87 -19.43
C THR A 336 -17.57 -0.27 -20.29
N PRO A 337 -17.64 -1.53 -19.84
CA PRO A 337 -17.00 -2.62 -20.56
C PRO A 337 -17.48 -2.49 -21.99
N THR A 338 -16.57 -2.16 -22.89
CA THR A 338 -16.86 -2.06 -24.32
C THR A 338 -17.60 -3.35 -24.62
N ALA A 339 -18.86 -3.24 -25.02
CA ALA A 339 -19.75 -4.38 -25.19
C ALA A 339 -18.96 -5.54 -25.83
N PRO A 340 -19.09 -6.78 -25.32
CA PRO A 340 -18.24 -7.90 -25.70
C PRO A 340 -18.08 -7.87 -27.21
N VAL A 341 -16.86 -7.55 -27.66
CA VAL A 341 -16.56 -7.45 -29.08
C VAL A 341 -16.95 -8.80 -29.63
N THR A 342 -18.01 -8.83 -30.43
CA THR A 342 -18.48 -10.05 -31.07
C THR A 342 -17.28 -10.58 -31.82
N SER A 343 -16.76 -11.72 -31.38
CA SER A 343 -15.57 -12.32 -31.98
C SER A 343 -15.84 -12.44 -33.47
N VAL A 344 -15.08 -11.68 -34.27
CA VAL A 344 -15.03 -11.94 -35.71
C VAL A 344 -14.48 -13.35 -35.82
N ALA A 345 -15.33 -14.28 -36.27
CA ALA A 345 -14.97 -15.68 -36.43
C ALA A 345 -13.67 -15.76 -37.22
N ALA A 346 -12.60 -16.15 -36.54
CA ALA A 346 -11.37 -16.52 -37.20
C ALA A 346 -11.70 -17.68 -38.13
N VAL A 347 -11.41 -17.51 -39.42
CA VAL A 347 -11.47 -18.61 -40.38
C VAL A 347 -10.60 -19.74 -39.81
N PRO A 348 -11.16 -20.95 -39.60
CA PRO A 348 -10.41 -22.02 -38.97
C PRO A 348 -9.31 -22.49 -39.91
N SER A 349 -8.07 -22.15 -39.59
CA SER A 349 -6.93 -22.97 -40.00
C SER A 349 -7.13 -24.35 -39.38
N ALA A 350 -7.10 -25.39 -40.22
CA ALA A 350 -7.43 -26.76 -39.84
C ALA A 350 -6.77 -27.19 -38.50
N PRO A 351 -7.52 -27.89 -37.61
CA PRO A 351 -6.97 -28.37 -36.35
C PRO A 351 -5.84 -29.38 -36.61
N LEU A 352 -4.73 -29.21 -35.88
CA LEU A 352 -3.61 -30.15 -35.89
C LEU A 352 -4.08 -31.55 -35.45
N PRO A 353 -3.68 -32.64 -36.14
CA PRO A 353 -3.93 -34.00 -35.67
C PRO A 353 -3.24 -34.22 -34.32
N GLY A 354 -4.01 -34.47 -33.26
CA GLY A 354 -3.50 -34.78 -31.92
C GLY A 354 -3.55 -33.65 -30.88
N TRP A 355 -4.12 -32.48 -31.21
CA TRP A 355 -4.43 -31.43 -30.24
C TRP A 355 -5.85 -31.58 -29.73
N ASP A 356 -6.01 -32.11 -28.51
CA ASP A 356 -7.30 -32.18 -27.85
C ASP A 356 -7.65 -30.83 -27.21
N GLN A 357 -8.60 -30.11 -27.82
CA GLN A 357 -9.12 -28.84 -27.29
C GLN A 357 -10.09 -29.04 -26.10
N SER A 358 -10.46 -30.27 -25.73
CA SER A 358 -11.36 -30.51 -24.61
C SER A 358 -10.73 -30.29 -23.23
N ASN A 359 -9.45 -29.91 -23.16
CA ASN A 359 -8.76 -29.55 -21.91
C ASN A 359 -8.62 -28.04 -21.68
N VAL A 360 -9.28 -27.19 -22.48
CA VAL A 360 -9.55 -25.79 -22.07
C VAL A 360 -10.82 -25.80 -21.21
N THR A 361 -10.74 -26.47 -20.08
CA THR A 361 -11.83 -26.55 -19.11
C THR A 361 -11.73 -25.33 -18.21
N THR A 362 -12.81 -24.57 -18.09
CA THR A 362 -13.07 -23.76 -16.89
C THR A 362 -13.01 -24.73 -15.71
N ILE A 363 -11.88 -24.78 -14.99
CA ILE A 363 -11.61 -25.83 -13.98
C ILE A 363 -12.62 -25.69 -12.82
N PRO A 364 -13.51 -26.67 -12.54
CA PRO A 364 -13.95 -26.92 -11.18
C PRO A 364 -12.82 -27.63 -10.42
N ILE A 365 -12.51 -27.15 -9.23
CA ILE A 365 -11.45 -27.69 -8.36
C ILE A 365 -11.78 -29.13 -7.99
N VAL A 366 -11.01 -30.09 -8.50
CA VAL A 366 -10.96 -31.46 -7.99
C VAL A 366 -9.49 -31.91 -7.92
N GLU A 367 -9.13 -32.48 -6.77
CA GLU A 367 -7.79 -32.89 -6.38
C GLU A 367 -7.21 -33.98 -7.31
N ALA A 368 -5.97 -33.77 -7.77
CA ALA A 368 -5.19 -34.76 -8.50
C ALA A 368 -3.89 -35.08 -7.74
N THR A 369 -3.69 -36.37 -7.47
CA THR A 369 -2.51 -36.94 -6.81
C THR A 369 -1.38 -37.15 -7.82
N VAL A 370 -0.21 -36.49 -7.67
CA VAL A 370 0.98 -36.81 -8.48
C VAL A 370 2.29 -36.72 -7.65
N ILE A 371 3.20 -37.59 -8.06
CA ILE A 371 4.43 -38.13 -7.45
C ILE A 371 5.66 -37.21 -7.64
N GLY A 372 6.41 -36.98 -6.55
CA GLY A 372 7.89 -36.82 -6.46
C GLY A 372 8.61 -35.62 -7.12
N PRO A 373 9.46 -34.85 -6.40
CA PRO A 373 10.23 -33.75 -6.97
C PRO A 373 11.56 -34.20 -7.63
N THR A 374 11.91 -33.56 -8.75
CA THR A 374 13.27 -33.58 -9.32
C THR A 374 13.96 -32.25 -8.99
N ILE A 375 15.08 -32.31 -8.26
CA ILE A 375 15.89 -31.14 -7.86
C ILE A 375 16.90 -30.85 -8.98
N TYR A 376 16.96 -29.61 -9.49
CA TYR A 376 17.99 -29.17 -10.43
C TYR A 376 18.70 -27.93 -9.88
N GLY A 377 19.97 -28.10 -9.49
CA GLY A 377 20.85 -27.04 -9.01
C GLY A 377 22.01 -26.82 -9.99
N GLY A 378 22.24 -25.57 -10.36
CA GLY A 378 23.38 -25.12 -11.13
C GLY A 378 23.52 -23.60 -10.99
N ASP A 379 24.54 -23.17 -10.26
CA ASP A 379 24.85 -21.74 -10.06
C ASP A 379 25.42 -21.14 -11.35
N ILE A 380 24.89 -19.98 -11.77
CA ILE A 380 25.50 -19.15 -12.81
C ILE A 380 26.10 -17.94 -12.11
N VAL A 381 27.43 -17.88 -12.11
CA VAL A 381 28.22 -16.73 -11.66
C VAL A 381 28.18 -15.68 -12.77
N ASP A 382 27.68 -14.47 -12.49
CA ASP A 382 27.93 -13.33 -13.37
C ASP A 382 29.35 -12.80 -13.16
N GLY A 383 29.94 -12.26 -14.22
CA GLY A 383 31.33 -11.77 -14.24
C GLY A 383 31.61 -10.54 -13.37
N ASN A 384 30.73 -10.19 -12.42
CA ASN A 384 30.94 -9.10 -11.48
C ASN A 384 30.79 -9.51 -10.00
N GLY A 385 30.78 -10.82 -9.70
CA GLY A 385 30.89 -11.33 -8.33
C GLY A 385 29.67 -11.06 -7.44
N GLY A 386 28.52 -10.71 -8.03
CA GLY A 386 27.26 -10.63 -7.31
C GLY A 386 26.65 -12.03 -7.17
N VAL A 387 26.47 -12.51 -5.95
CA VAL A 387 25.72 -13.75 -5.68
C VAL A 387 24.27 -13.54 -6.13
N VAL A 388 23.91 -14.10 -7.29
CA VAL A 388 22.53 -14.16 -7.74
C VAL A 388 21.85 -15.29 -6.96
N SER A 389 20.95 -14.93 -6.06
CA SER A 389 20.18 -15.89 -5.26
C SER A 389 19.41 -16.85 -6.18
N SER A 390 19.76 -18.14 -6.12
CA SER A 390 19.05 -19.22 -6.81
C SER A 390 17.69 -19.42 -6.13
N TYR A 391 16.63 -19.05 -6.83
CA TYR A 391 15.26 -19.21 -6.33
C TYR A 391 14.58 -20.40 -7.02
N VAL A 392 14.06 -21.30 -6.19
CA VAL A 392 13.16 -22.39 -6.58
C VAL A 392 11.86 -21.77 -7.10
N VAL A 393 11.42 -22.19 -8.29
CA VAL A 393 10.11 -21.80 -8.83
C VAL A 393 9.04 -22.45 -7.94
N PRO A 394 8.08 -21.71 -7.38
CA PRO A 394 7.04 -22.31 -6.55
C PRO A 394 6.21 -23.26 -7.42
N SER A 395 6.26 -24.55 -7.09
CA SER A 395 5.19 -25.50 -7.44
C SER A 395 3.87 -24.97 -6.86
N ALA A 396 2.72 -25.38 -7.42
CA ALA A 396 1.42 -25.07 -6.82
C ALA A 396 1.46 -25.30 -5.30
N PRO A 397 0.93 -24.39 -4.46
CA PRO A 397 1.07 -24.48 -3.02
C PRO A 397 0.43 -25.78 -2.56
N ALA A 398 1.26 -26.76 -2.19
CA ALA A 398 0.78 -27.95 -1.52
C ALA A 398 0.12 -27.49 -0.22
N SER A 399 -1.08 -28.00 0.07
CA SER A 399 -1.71 -27.79 1.37
C SER A 399 -0.68 -28.08 2.45
N PRO A 400 -0.52 -27.18 3.44
CA PRO A 400 0.50 -27.37 4.46
C PRO A 400 0.24 -28.70 5.17
N THR A 401 1.31 -29.45 5.41
CA THR A 401 1.24 -30.72 6.15
C THR A 401 0.85 -30.51 7.61
N GLU A 402 1.05 -29.30 8.15
CA GLU A 402 0.68 -28.92 9.51
C GLU A 402 0.06 -27.53 9.55
N TYR A 403 -1.05 -27.38 10.27
CA TYR A 403 -1.73 -26.11 10.51
C TYR A 403 -1.34 -25.58 11.88
N THR A 404 -0.48 -24.57 11.91
CA THR A 404 0.08 -23.95 13.13
C THR A 404 0.09 -22.43 13.00
N PHE A 405 0.28 -21.70 14.09
CA PHE A 405 0.41 -20.24 14.01
C PHE A 405 1.64 -19.82 13.17
N GLN A 406 2.72 -20.58 13.21
CA GLN A 406 3.96 -20.29 12.49
C GLN A 406 3.80 -20.48 10.99
N THR A 407 3.07 -21.51 10.56
CA THR A 407 2.72 -21.71 9.16
C THR A 407 1.74 -20.64 8.69
N LEU A 408 0.74 -20.26 9.51
CA LEU A 408 -0.15 -19.12 9.23
C LEU A 408 0.65 -17.82 9.01
N LEU A 409 1.61 -17.53 9.90
CA LEU A 409 2.43 -16.34 9.80
C LEU A 409 3.30 -16.35 8.54
N GLY A 410 3.87 -17.50 8.16
CA GLY A 410 4.62 -17.65 6.91
C GLY A 410 3.76 -17.43 5.66
N GLU A 411 2.52 -17.94 5.66
CA GLU A 411 1.54 -17.70 4.60
C GLU A 411 1.16 -16.23 4.47
N ILE A 412 1.05 -15.51 5.59
CA ILE A 412 0.75 -14.08 5.61
C ILE A 412 1.97 -13.25 5.15
N GLN A 413 3.17 -13.57 5.63
CA GLN A 413 4.41 -12.87 5.29
C GLN A 413 4.82 -13.02 3.83
N SER A 414 4.39 -14.10 3.18
CA SER A 414 4.61 -14.32 1.75
C SER A 414 3.56 -13.66 0.86
N SER A 415 2.46 -13.16 1.43
CA SER A 415 1.41 -12.45 0.70
C SER A 415 1.76 -10.98 0.48
N LEU A 416 1.30 -10.43 -0.65
CA LEU A 416 1.35 -8.99 -0.92
C LEU A 416 0.26 -8.22 -0.16
N SER A 417 -0.95 -8.81 -0.04
CA SER A 417 -2.06 -8.30 0.77
C SER A 417 -2.36 -9.22 1.96
N VAL A 418 -2.10 -8.71 3.17
CA VAL A 418 -2.41 -9.43 4.42
C VAL A 418 -3.92 -9.61 4.59
N LYS A 419 -4.72 -8.58 4.28
CA LYS A 419 -6.19 -8.62 4.40
C LYS A 419 -6.80 -9.71 3.51
N MET A 420 -6.51 -9.67 2.20
CA MET A 420 -7.08 -10.63 1.25
C MET A 420 -6.64 -12.05 1.58
N LYS A 421 -5.35 -12.23 1.95
CA LYS A 421 -4.85 -13.53 2.38
C LYS A 421 -5.58 -14.04 3.61
N LEU A 422 -5.83 -13.20 4.62
CA LEU A 422 -6.62 -13.58 5.78
C LEU A 422 -8.05 -13.98 5.39
N GLU A 423 -8.70 -13.21 4.52
CA GLU A 423 -10.05 -13.53 4.03
C GLU A 423 -10.11 -14.87 3.28
N ASP A 424 -9.09 -15.19 2.49
CA ASP A 424 -8.98 -16.49 1.82
C ASP A 424 -8.69 -17.63 2.80
N LEU A 425 -7.79 -17.41 3.76
CA LEU A 425 -7.47 -18.39 4.79
C LEU A 425 -8.70 -18.68 5.67
N LEU A 426 -9.54 -17.69 5.97
CA LEU A 426 -10.78 -17.86 6.74
C LEU A 426 -11.83 -18.77 6.04
N LYS A 427 -11.71 -19.01 4.72
CA LYS A 427 -12.54 -19.97 3.99
C LYS A 427 -12.18 -21.42 4.30
N VAL A 428 -10.97 -21.66 4.82
CA VAL A 428 -10.46 -22.98 5.18
C VAL A 428 -10.70 -23.23 6.68
N PRO A 429 -11.45 -24.28 7.08
CA PRO A 429 -11.83 -24.49 8.48
C PRO A 429 -10.65 -24.57 9.47
N GLN A 430 -9.55 -25.19 9.06
CA GLN A 430 -8.34 -25.36 9.87
C GLN A 430 -7.70 -24.01 10.21
N TRP A 431 -7.57 -23.12 9.21
CA TRP A 431 -7.07 -21.77 9.43
C TRP A 431 -8.02 -20.92 10.24
N LYS A 432 -9.33 -21.03 9.99
CA LYS A 432 -10.35 -20.35 10.79
C LYS A 432 -10.26 -20.75 12.27
N SER A 433 -10.03 -22.02 12.57
CA SER A 433 -9.81 -22.50 13.94
C SER A 433 -8.61 -21.82 14.60
N ILE A 434 -7.48 -21.73 13.90
CA ILE A 434 -6.27 -21.06 14.42
C ILE A 434 -6.52 -19.57 14.63
N ILE A 435 -7.10 -18.88 13.65
CA ILE A 435 -7.41 -17.45 13.73
C ILE A 435 -8.36 -17.18 14.92
N SER A 436 -9.33 -18.05 15.14
CA SER A 436 -10.28 -17.91 16.25
C SER A 436 -9.67 -18.10 17.64
N ALA A 437 -8.52 -18.77 17.73
CA ALA A 437 -7.80 -19.04 18.97
C ALA A 437 -6.57 -18.14 19.18
N LEU A 438 -6.34 -17.16 18.29
CA LEU A 438 -5.18 -16.26 18.36
C LEU A 438 -5.08 -15.59 19.71
N GLN A 439 -3.91 -15.68 20.33
CA GLN A 439 -3.58 -14.93 21.54
C GLN A 439 -3.26 -13.46 21.20
N PRO A 440 -3.31 -12.53 22.17
CA PRO A 440 -3.02 -11.11 21.91
C PRO A 440 -1.64 -10.85 21.28
N LYS A 441 -0.62 -11.63 21.66
CA LYS A 441 0.72 -11.53 21.08
C LYS A 441 0.76 -11.99 19.61
N GLU A 442 0.01 -13.04 19.29
CA GLU A 442 -0.08 -13.62 17.94
C GLU A 442 -0.87 -12.69 17.01
N PHE A 443 -1.93 -12.06 17.54
CA PHE A 443 -2.67 -11.01 16.86
C PHE A 443 -1.74 -9.86 16.43
N VAL A 444 -0.93 -9.35 17.36
CA VAL A 444 0.02 -8.27 17.08
C VAL A 444 1.13 -8.73 16.13
N ALA A 445 1.58 -9.99 16.22
CA ALA A 445 2.56 -10.54 15.30
C ALA A 445 2.03 -10.53 13.85
N ILE A 446 0.77 -10.91 13.62
CA ILE A 446 0.11 -10.76 12.31
C ILE A 446 0.02 -9.29 11.92
N LEU A 447 -0.42 -8.41 12.82
CA LEU A 447 -0.57 -6.98 12.52
C LEU A 447 0.75 -6.30 12.12
N ASN A 448 1.87 -6.74 12.70
CA ASN A 448 3.20 -6.24 12.38
C ASN A 448 3.73 -6.71 11.01
N THR A 449 3.09 -7.69 10.38
CA THR A 449 3.39 -8.05 8.98
C THR A 449 2.80 -7.05 7.98
N VAL A 450 1.85 -6.22 8.40
CA VAL A 450 1.21 -5.24 7.54
C VAL A 450 2.16 -4.08 7.27
N MET A 451 2.59 -3.94 6.02
CA MET A 451 3.62 -2.97 5.59
C MET A 451 3.12 -1.52 5.65
N LEU A 452 1.88 -1.29 5.22
CA LEU A 452 1.25 0.02 5.23
C LEU A 452 0.37 0.16 6.46
N ASP A 453 0.64 1.19 7.27
CA ASP A 453 -0.11 1.48 8.48
C ASP A 453 -1.62 1.64 8.21
N PHE A 454 -2.01 2.21 7.07
CA PHE A 454 -3.43 2.35 6.68
C PHE A 454 -4.19 1.03 6.60
N ASP A 455 -3.51 -0.06 6.25
CA ASP A 455 -4.15 -1.36 6.08
C ASP A 455 -4.29 -2.10 7.42
N LYS A 456 -3.64 -1.60 8.49
CA LYS A 456 -3.77 -2.16 9.84
C LYS A 456 -5.20 -2.07 10.37
N VAL A 457 -5.94 -1.01 10.05
CA VAL A 457 -7.35 -0.87 10.49
C VAL A 457 -8.21 -1.97 9.87
N ASP A 458 -8.06 -2.20 8.57
CA ASP A 458 -8.75 -3.25 7.83
C ASP A 458 -8.40 -4.65 8.38
N VAL A 459 -7.11 -4.91 8.63
CA VAL A 459 -6.64 -6.19 9.19
C VAL A 459 -7.13 -6.39 10.63
N VAL A 460 -7.10 -5.36 11.47
CA VAL A 460 -7.67 -5.39 12.82
C VAL A 460 -9.15 -5.72 12.77
N ASN A 461 -9.92 -5.12 11.84
CA ASN A 461 -11.34 -5.42 11.67
C ASN A 461 -11.59 -6.89 11.30
N VAL A 462 -10.81 -7.44 10.36
CA VAL A 462 -10.91 -8.86 9.96
C VAL A 462 -10.58 -9.77 11.14
N LEU A 463 -9.47 -9.52 11.83
CA LEU A 463 -9.04 -10.37 12.94
C LEU A 463 -9.99 -10.26 14.15
N ALA A 464 -10.34 -9.05 14.59
CA ALA A 464 -11.18 -8.84 15.78
C ALA A 464 -12.55 -9.49 15.68
N ARG A 465 -13.13 -9.56 14.46
CA ARG A 465 -14.41 -10.25 14.20
C ARG A 465 -14.31 -11.78 14.21
N ASN A 466 -13.10 -12.32 14.06
CA ASN A 466 -12.88 -13.76 13.91
C ASN A 466 -12.17 -14.39 15.11
N VAL A 467 -11.60 -13.61 16.03
CA VAL A 467 -11.07 -14.10 17.31
C VAL A 467 -12.20 -14.36 18.29
N ASN A 468 -12.19 -15.54 18.93
CA ASN A 468 -13.15 -15.87 19.98
C ASN A 468 -12.85 -15.04 21.24
N ALA A 469 -13.89 -14.45 21.82
CA ALA A 469 -13.78 -13.66 23.05
C ALA A 469 -12.72 -12.54 22.96
N PHE A 470 -12.79 -11.70 21.91
CA PHE A 470 -11.96 -10.51 21.81
C PHE A 470 -12.26 -9.54 22.96
N THR A 471 -11.29 -9.28 23.85
CA THR A 471 -11.49 -8.49 25.09
C THR A 471 -10.84 -7.11 25.06
N CYS A 472 -11.11 -6.27 26.07
CA CYS A 472 -10.41 -5.01 26.33
C CYS A 472 -8.88 -5.19 26.38
N PHE A 473 -8.40 -6.35 26.86
CA PHE A 473 -6.97 -6.66 26.88
C PHE A 473 -6.38 -6.79 25.46
N TYR A 474 -7.09 -7.42 24.52
CA TYR A 474 -6.67 -7.42 23.11
C TYR A 474 -6.59 -6.00 22.58
N ALA A 475 -7.61 -5.19 22.82
CA ALA A 475 -7.66 -3.80 22.35
C ALA A 475 -6.45 -2.99 22.85
N VAL A 476 -6.07 -3.12 24.13
CA VAL A 476 -4.88 -2.45 24.69
C VAL A 476 -3.59 -2.92 24.04
N VAL A 477 -3.42 -4.24 23.87
CA VAL A 477 -2.21 -4.81 23.24
C VAL A 477 -2.09 -4.35 21.78
N VAL A 478 -3.19 -4.29 21.04
CA VAL A 478 -3.24 -3.75 19.68
C VAL A 478 -2.88 -2.26 19.68
N LEU A 479 -3.50 -1.46 20.56
CA LEU A 479 -3.26 -0.02 20.66
C LEU A 479 -1.79 0.36 20.94
N ARG A 480 -1.07 -0.49 21.67
CA ARG A 480 0.36 -0.31 21.95
C ARG A 480 1.26 -0.65 20.76
N SER A 481 0.77 -1.43 19.81
CA SER A 481 1.52 -1.88 18.63
C SER A 481 1.35 -0.99 17.39
N VAL A 482 0.43 -0.03 17.44
CA VAL A 482 0.06 0.80 16.29
C VAL A 482 0.46 2.26 16.46
N SER A 483 0.67 2.92 15.34
CA SER A 483 1.02 4.34 15.30
C SER A 483 -0.08 5.22 15.91
N ASN A 484 0.31 6.27 16.64
CA ASN A 484 -0.63 7.10 17.40
C ASN A 484 -1.81 7.64 16.57
N TRP A 485 -1.56 7.98 15.31
CA TRP A 485 -2.57 8.54 14.42
C TRP A 485 -3.66 7.53 14.01
N LEU A 486 -3.45 6.23 14.15
CA LEU A 486 -4.45 5.20 13.86
C LEU A 486 -5.32 4.84 15.05
N ARG A 487 -4.89 5.19 16.27
CA ARG A 487 -5.46 4.64 17.51
C ARG A 487 -6.96 4.91 17.64
N ILE A 488 -7.44 6.10 17.28
CA ILE A 488 -8.87 6.43 17.28
C ILE A 488 -9.66 5.49 16.36
N GLN A 489 -9.25 5.34 15.10
CA GLN A 489 -9.95 4.48 14.13
C GLN A 489 -9.92 3.00 14.54
N ILE A 490 -8.79 2.56 15.11
CA ILE A 490 -8.64 1.20 15.61
C ILE A 490 -9.57 0.95 16.81
N VAL A 491 -9.69 1.90 17.74
CA VAL A 491 -10.66 1.83 18.85
C VAL A 491 -12.07 1.73 18.33
N GLN A 492 -12.48 2.62 17.42
CA GLN A 492 -13.80 2.61 16.80
C GLN A 492 -14.12 1.29 16.10
N THR A 493 -13.12 0.70 15.46
CA THR A 493 -13.24 -0.60 14.77
C THR A 493 -13.37 -1.76 15.76
N MET A 494 -12.62 -1.72 16.87
CA MET A 494 -12.58 -2.81 17.84
C MET A 494 -13.73 -2.80 18.83
N ILE A 495 -14.24 -1.63 19.24
CA ILE A 495 -15.30 -1.48 20.26
C ILE A 495 -16.47 -2.45 20.04
N PRO A 496 -17.05 -2.58 18.82
CA PRO A 496 -18.17 -3.49 18.58
C PRO A 496 -17.84 -4.98 18.75
N CYS A 497 -16.55 -5.34 18.77
CA CYS A 497 -16.07 -6.73 18.89
C CYS A 497 -15.69 -7.09 20.34
N ILE A 498 -15.64 -6.13 21.27
CA ILE A 498 -15.15 -6.36 22.63
C ILE A 498 -16.24 -7.00 23.51
N VAL A 499 -16.01 -8.25 23.93
CA VAL A 499 -17.00 -9.04 24.68
C VAL A 499 -17.14 -8.62 26.16
N ASP A 500 -16.08 -8.10 26.77
CA ASP A 500 -16.04 -7.69 28.18
C ASP A 500 -16.09 -6.16 28.35
N LEU A 501 -16.58 -5.43 27.34
CA LEU A 501 -16.56 -3.97 27.32
C LEU A 501 -17.27 -3.36 28.53
N ARG A 502 -18.41 -3.93 28.93
CA ARG A 502 -19.20 -3.45 30.07
C ARG A 502 -18.42 -3.51 31.40
N ASP A 503 -17.68 -4.59 31.62
CA ASP A 503 -17.01 -4.87 32.89
C ASP A 503 -15.59 -4.29 32.94
N SER A 504 -14.91 -4.24 31.78
CA SER A 504 -13.48 -3.91 31.67
C SER A 504 -13.19 -2.61 30.91
N LYS A 505 -14.18 -1.76 30.57
CA LYS A 505 -13.92 -0.52 29.80
C LYS A 505 -12.85 0.38 30.40
N SER A 506 -12.73 0.42 31.72
CA SER A 506 -11.75 1.27 32.41
C SER A 506 -10.32 0.91 32.02
N VAL A 507 -10.03 -0.37 31.75
CA VAL A 507 -8.72 -0.85 31.28
C VAL A 507 -8.37 -0.21 29.95
N LEU A 508 -9.31 -0.19 29.01
CA LEU A 508 -9.12 0.42 27.69
C LEU A 508 -9.04 1.95 27.81
N LEU A 509 -9.95 2.58 28.55
CA LEU A 509 -9.95 4.04 28.74
C LEU A 509 -8.65 4.54 29.38
N ASN A 510 -8.05 3.79 30.30
CA ASN A 510 -6.77 4.13 30.91
C ASN A 510 -5.60 4.12 29.93
N GLU A 511 -5.70 3.37 28.83
CA GLU A 511 -4.70 3.35 27.75
C GLU A 511 -4.86 4.52 26.78
N LEU A 512 -6.06 5.11 26.70
CA LEU A 512 -6.37 6.22 25.81
C LEU A 512 -5.90 7.57 26.38
N SER A 513 -5.36 8.42 25.53
CA SER A 513 -5.17 9.84 25.83
C SER A 513 -6.52 10.55 26.01
N ASP A 514 -6.52 11.70 26.68
CA ASP A 514 -7.75 12.47 26.87
C ASP A 514 -8.41 12.85 25.53
N TRP A 515 -7.60 13.12 24.51
CA TRP A 515 -8.09 13.37 23.17
C TRP A 515 -8.79 12.16 22.53
N GLU A 516 -8.19 10.97 22.68
CA GLU A 516 -8.77 9.74 22.16
C GLU A 516 -10.08 9.40 22.87
N ARG A 517 -10.15 9.62 24.19
CA ARG A 517 -11.40 9.46 24.97
C ARG A 517 -12.50 10.38 24.46
N ILE A 518 -12.21 11.69 24.32
CA ILE A 518 -13.17 12.67 23.80
C ILE A 518 -13.62 12.30 22.38
N SER A 519 -12.70 11.81 21.55
CA SER A 519 -12.99 11.48 20.16
C SER A 519 -13.79 10.19 19.98
N THR A 520 -13.81 9.30 20.99
CA THR A 520 -14.46 7.98 20.93
C THR A 520 -15.62 7.82 21.93
N GLU A 521 -15.94 8.87 22.69
CA GLU A 521 -16.98 8.86 23.73
C GLU A 521 -18.33 8.31 23.21
N GLN A 522 -18.80 8.84 22.08
CA GLN A 522 -20.05 8.41 21.45
C GLN A 522 -20.01 6.95 20.98
N ASP A 523 -18.84 6.45 20.57
CA ASP A 523 -18.67 5.07 20.13
C ASP A 523 -18.78 4.11 21.33
N PHE A 524 -18.21 4.48 22.49
CA PHE A 524 -18.36 3.74 23.73
C PHE A 524 -19.81 3.75 24.23
N GLU A 525 -20.48 4.89 24.21
CA GLU A 525 -21.89 5.00 24.63
C GLU A 525 -22.78 4.10 23.76
N LYS A 526 -22.64 4.20 22.44
CA LYS A 526 -23.41 3.40 21.48
C LYS A 526 -23.21 1.89 21.65
N ALA A 527 -22.01 1.45 22.06
CA ALA A 527 -21.72 0.04 22.25
C ALA A 527 -22.19 -0.52 23.60
N LEU A 528 -22.54 0.34 24.57
CA LEU A 528 -23.05 -0.05 25.89
C LEU A 528 -24.57 -0.02 26.00
N MET A 529 -25.24 0.68 25.08
CA MET A 529 -26.68 0.62 24.85
C MET A 529 -27.06 -0.72 24.22
#